data_AF-A0A819UPJ4-F1
#
_entry.id   AF-A0A819UPJ4-F1
#
_cell.length_a   1.000
_cell.length_b   1.000
_cell.length_c   1.000
_cell.angle_alpha   90.00
_cell.angle_beta   90.00
_cell.angle_gamma   90.00
#
_symmetry.space_group_name_H-M   'P 1'
#
loop_
_entity.id
_entity.type
_entity.pdbx_description
1 polymer ?
#
loop_
_entity_poly.entity_id
_entity_poly.type
_entity_poly.pdbx_seq_one_letter_code
_entity_poly.pdbx_strand_id
1 'polypeptide(L)'
;MAFIICCLIAIISCILNLHFLLFYNRPIITKVPSKTLCLTDGRLCHCTTISTSYRYFWKKIWPIYNGLIFGIIPCLIMTICCITIVKNLYDTRDGVLFGNDKKKNRSSSAESMVSAGYSPNKICQIDQMRSITLTLILLDVLFPLTIFPTLFFQIYINYRPPLTCKAIGHTNILLSFGAACTFFKNTFGFFIYLLTGSKFRKTGKELTANICSRT
;
A
#
# COMPACT_ATOMS: atom_id res chain seq x y z
N MET A 1 -3.94 -8.46 17.25
CA MET A 1 -2.72 -9.04 16.63
C MET A 1 -2.24 -8.23 15.42
N ALA A 2 -3.05 -7.98 14.38
CA ALA A 2 -2.60 -7.25 13.19
C ALA A 2 -1.99 -5.86 13.49
N PHE A 3 -2.59 -5.09 14.41
CA PHE A 3 -2.04 -3.80 14.85
C PHE A 3 -0.63 -3.92 15.45
N ILE A 4 -0.41 -4.93 16.31
CA ILE A 4 0.90 -5.18 16.95
C ILE A 4 1.94 -5.55 15.89
N ILE A 5 1.58 -6.40 14.92
CA ILE A 5 2.45 -6.79 13.81
C ILE A 5 2.82 -5.56 12.96
N CYS A 6 1.85 -4.71 12.62
CA CYS A 6 2.10 -3.47 11.87
C CYS A 6 3.01 -2.50 12.65
N CYS A 7 2.80 -2.34 13.95
CA CYS A 7 3.66 -1.51 14.80
C CYS A 7 5.09 -2.05 14.87
N LEU A 8 5.26 -3.37 15.01
CA LEU A 8 6.59 -4.01 14.99
C LEU A 8 7.31 -3.79 13.65
N ILE A 9 6.62 -3.99 12.53
CA ILE A 9 7.17 -3.74 11.19
C ILE A 9 7.58 -2.28 11.06
N ALA A 10 6.74 -1.34 11.51
CA ALA A 10 7.02 0.09 11.44
C ALA A 10 8.24 0.48 12.29
N ILE A 11 8.36 -0.04 13.51
CA ILE A 11 9.49 0.21 14.40
C ILE A 11 10.79 -0.35 13.79
N ILE A 12 10.79 -1.59 13.34
CA ILE A 12 11.96 -2.23 12.70
C ILE A 12 12.38 -1.45 11.46
N SER A 13 11.41 -1.06 10.62
CA SER A 13 11.66 -0.27 9.42
C SER A 13 12.23 1.10 9.77
N CYS A 14 11.71 1.76 10.81
CA CYS A 14 12.20 3.05 11.27
C CYS A 14 13.64 2.95 11.78
N ILE A 15 13.94 1.95 12.63
CA ILE A 15 15.30 1.70 13.14
C ILE A 15 16.26 1.43 12.00
N LEU A 16 15.89 0.61 11.02
CA LEU A 16 16.75 0.32 9.87
C LEU A 16 16.95 1.55 9.00
N ASN A 17 15.89 2.28 8.64
CA ASN A 17 16.01 3.52 7.88
C ASN A 17 16.86 4.57 8.61
N LEU A 18 16.68 4.72 9.92
CA LEU A 18 17.48 5.62 10.75
C LEU A 18 18.94 5.18 10.80
N HIS A 19 19.20 3.88 10.92
CA HIS A 19 20.55 3.33 10.86
C HIS A 19 21.20 3.64 9.51
N PHE A 20 20.51 3.42 8.39
CA PHE A 20 21.06 3.79 7.08
C PHE A 20 21.27 5.30 6.96
N LEU A 21 20.34 6.14 7.42
CA LEU A 21 20.49 7.59 7.35
C LEU A 21 21.69 8.11 8.17
N LEU A 22 21.95 7.53 9.34
CA LEU A 22 23.03 7.94 10.24
C LEU A 22 24.40 7.37 9.83
N PHE A 23 24.45 6.16 9.27
CA PHE A 23 25.70 5.45 9.02
C PHE A 23 26.12 5.40 7.54
N TYR A 24 25.22 5.66 6.59
CA TYR A 24 25.54 5.64 5.14
C TYR A 24 26.54 6.74 4.75
N ASN A 25 26.41 7.92 5.35
CA ASN A 25 27.27 9.08 5.07
C ASN A 25 28.46 9.21 6.03
N ARG A 26 28.63 8.31 7.01
CA ARG A 26 29.82 8.36 7.86
C ARG A 26 30.95 7.60 7.18
N PRO A 27 32.04 8.28 6.77
CA PRO A 27 33.26 7.55 6.43
C PRO A 27 33.67 6.80 7.69
N ILE A 28 33.70 5.47 7.60
CA ILE A 28 34.35 4.67 8.63
C ILE A 28 35.82 5.08 8.53
N ILE A 29 36.27 5.92 9.46
CA ILE A 29 37.68 6.17 9.68
C ILE A 29 38.22 4.86 10.27
N THR A 30 38.43 3.87 9.41
CA THR A 30 39.40 2.85 9.71
C THR A 30 40.70 3.62 9.92
N LYS A 31 41.41 3.35 11.01
CA LYS A 31 42.79 3.78 11.15
C LYS A 31 43.55 3.11 10.01
N VAL A 32 43.55 3.73 8.83
CA VAL A 32 44.40 3.33 7.72
C VAL A 32 45.80 3.54 8.26
N PRO A 33 46.63 2.49 8.39
CA PRO A 33 48.04 2.69 8.65
C PRO A 33 48.56 3.53 7.47
N SER A 34 48.94 4.76 7.78
CA SER A 34 49.70 5.70 6.98
C SER A 34 49.76 5.41 5.46
N LYS A 35 49.07 6.27 4.68
CA LYS A 35 49.34 6.58 3.27
C LYS A 35 48.99 5.50 2.22
N THR A 36 47.80 5.63 1.63
CA THR A 36 47.61 5.39 0.18
C THR A 36 46.72 6.49 -0.38
N LEU A 37 47.35 7.63 -0.68
CA LEU A 37 46.77 8.65 -1.56
C LEU A 37 46.73 8.06 -2.98
N CYS A 38 45.56 7.69 -3.47
CA CYS A 38 45.41 7.32 -4.87
C CYS A 38 45.35 8.59 -5.72
N LEU A 39 46.48 8.98 -6.33
CA LEU A 39 46.51 9.97 -7.40
C LEU A 39 45.89 9.34 -8.66
N THR A 40 44.70 9.80 -9.02
CA THR A 40 44.13 9.60 -10.35
C THR A 40 43.92 11.00 -10.93
N ASP A 41 44.58 11.30 -12.06
CA ASP A 41 44.49 12.57 -12.80
C ASP A 41 44.69 13.85 -11.98
N GLY A 42 45.74 13.90 -11.15
CA GLY A 42 46.19 15.15 -10.51
C GLY A 42 45.25 15.74 -9.46
N ARG A 43 44.19 15.03 -9.04
CA ARG A 43 43.28 15.47 -7.96
C ARG A 43 43.39 14.52 -6.76
N LEU A 44 43.50 15.10 -5.56
CA LEU A 44 43.36 14.35 -4.31
C LEU A 44 41.92 13.86 -4.16
N CYS A 45 41.66 12.58 -4.43
CA CYS A 45 40.37 11.95 -4.15
C CYS A 45 40.37 11.38 -2.72
N HIS A 46 39.39 11.77 -1.91
CA HIS A 46 39.11 11.10 -0.64
C HIS A 46 38.56 9.70 -0.93
N CYS A 47 39.40 8.67 -0.76
CA CYS A 47 38.95 7.28 -0.79
C CYS A 47 38.14 6.99 0.48
N THR A 48 36.84 7.23 0.44
CA THR A 48 35.94 6.72 1.48
C THR A 48 35.81 5.21 1.31
N THR A 49 36.51 4.44 2.14
CA THR A 49 36.33 2.98 2.22
C THR A 49 35.03 2.67 2.93
N ILE A 50 33.91 2.75 2.21
CA ILE A 50 32.69 2.05 2.61
C ILE A 50 33.08 0.57 2.75
N SER A 51 32.80 -0.04 3.90
CA SER A 51 33.13 -1.45 4.11
C SER A 51 32.49 -2.31 3.01
N THR A 52 33.23 -3.29 2.51
CA THR A 52 32.77 -4.20 1.44
C THR A 52 31.43 -4.86 1.80
N SER A 53 31.22 -5.19 3.07
CA SER A 53 29.95 -5.70 3.63
C SER A 53 28.78 -4.72 3.46
N TYR A 54 29.00 -3.43 3.69
CA TYR A 54 27.95 -2.41 3.58
C TYR A 54 27.53 -2.16 2.13
N ARG A 55 28.52 -2.13 1.22
CA ARG A 55 28.25 -2.03 -0.22
C ARG A 55 27.49 -3.26 -0.75
N TYR A 56 27.83 -4.46 -0.25
CA TYR A 56 27.10 -5.68 -0.60
C TYR A 56 25.65 -5.63 -0.11
N PHE A 57 25.44 -5.26 1.15
CA PHE A 57 24.09 -5.11 1.70
C PHE A 57 23.24 -4.14 0.88
N TRP A 58 23.77 -2.95 0.58
CA TRP A 58 23.03 -1.91 -0.15
C TRP A 58 22.64 -2.32 -1.57
N LYS A 59 23.54 -3.01 -2.28
CA LYS A 59 23.29 -3.40 -3.68
C LYS A 59 22.45 -4.67 -3.82
N LYS A 60 22.56 -5.62 -2.88
CA LYS A 60 21.91 -6.93 -3.00
C LYS A 60 20.75 -7.13 -2.03
N ILE A 61 20.97 -6.84 -0.74
CA ILE A 61 19.99 -7.16 0.30
C ILE A 61 18.91 -6.08 0.41
N TRP A 62 19.30 -4.80 0.35
CA TRP A 62 18.37 -3.68 0.53
C TRP A 62 17.21 -3.66 -0.46
N PRO A 63 17.39 -3.88 -1.79
CA PRO A 63 16.27 -3.91 -2.73
C PRO A 63 15.23 -4.99 -2.42
N ILE A 64 15.69 -6.18 -2.01
CA ILE A 64 14.81 -7.29 -1.61
C ILE A 64 14.06 -6.91 -0.33
N TYR A 65 14.77 -6.43 0.67
CA TYR A 65 14.20 -6.03 1.95
C TYR A 65 13.13 -4.94 1.76
N ASN A 66 13.46 -3.91 0.98
CA ASN A 66 12.54 -2.81 0.64
C ASN A 66 11.29 -3.34 -0.07
N GLY A 67 11.44 -4.25 -1.04
CA GLY A 67 10.31 -4.84 -1.75
C GLY A 67 9.42 -5.73 -0.88
N LEU A 68 10.00 -6.47 0.05
CA LEU A 68 9.24 -7.29 0.99
C LEU A 68 8.42 -6.44 1.96
N ILE A 69 9.05 -5.45 2.58
CA ILE A 69 8.41 -4.67 3.65
C ILE A 69 7.43 -3.64 3.13
N PHE A 70 7.75 -2.95 2.04
CA PHE A 70 6.89 -1.89 1.51
C PHE A 70 5.97 -2.36 0.38
N GLY A 71 6.18 -3.58 -0.12
CA GLY A 71 5.33 -4.19 -1.15
C GLY A 71 4.60 -5.41 -0.66
N ILE A 72 5.30 -6.54 -0.56
CA ILE A 72 4.69 -7.87 -0.42
C ILE A 72 3.93 -8.02 0.90
N ILE A 73 4.51 -7.63 2.02
CA ILE A 73 3.87 -7.78 3.35
C ILE A 73 2.58 -6.94 3.44
N PRO A 74 2.58 -5.64 3.11
CA PRO A 74 1.35 -4.84 3.06
C PRO A 74 0.28 -5.42 2.12
N CYS A 75 0.67 -5.89 0.92
CA CYS A 75 -0.27 -6.56 0.01
C CYS A 75 -0.93 -7.77 0.68
N LEU A 76 -0.15 -8.67 1.28
CA LEU A 76 -0.68 -9.87 1.92
C LEU A 76 -1.64 -9.54 3.08
N ILE A 77 -1.27 -8.57 3.91
CA ILE A 77 -2.13 -8.12 5.02
C ILE A 77 -3.44 -7.55 4.47
N MET A 78 -3.36 -6.67 3.47
CA MET A 78 -4.55 -6.05 2.87
C MET A 78 -5.46 -7.09 2.21
N THR A 79 -4.90 -8.03 1.45
CA THR A 79 -5.66 -9.10 0.79
C THR A 79 -6.36 -10.01 1.81
N ILE A 80 -5.67 -10.44 2.87
CA ILE A 80 -6.29 -11.26 3.95
C ILE A 80 -7.43 -10.49 4.63
N CYS A 81 -7.22 -9.21 4.93
CA CYS A 81 -8.25 -8.36 5.50
C CYS A 81 -9.45 -8.20 4.55
N CYS A 82 -9.22 -7.96 3.26
CA CYS A 82 -10.27 -7.85 2.26
C CYS A 82 -11.07 -9.15 2.12
N ILE A 83 -10.41 -10.31 2.07
CA ILE A 83 -11.08 -11.62 2.03
C ILE A 83 -11.97 -11.80 3.27
N THR A 84 -11.45 -11.45 4.46
CA THR A 84 -12.20 -11.58 5.72
C THR A 84 -13.43 -10.67 5.75
N ILE A 85 -13.29 -9.42 5.28
CA ILE A 85 -14.40 -8.46 5.19
C ILE A 85 -15.47 -8.96 4.21
N VAL A 86 -15.04 -9.43 3.03
CA VAL A 86 -15.95 -9.94 1.99
C VAL A 86 -16.69 -11.17 2.51
N LYS A 87 -15.99 -12.11 3.17
CA LYS A 87 -16.59 -13.30 3.78
C LYS A 87 -17.66 -12.92 4.82
N ASN A 88 -17.32 -12.03 5.75
CA ASN A 88 -18.26 -11.57 6.78
C ASN A 88 -19.50 -10.89 6.17
N LEU A 89 -19.36 -10.19 5.04
CA LEU A 89 -20.49 -9.58 4.34
C LEU A 89 -21.41 -10.61 3.69
N TYR A 90 -20.84 -11.67 3.10
CA TYR A 90 -21.64 -12.79 2.57
C TYR A 90 -22.38 -13.51 3.70
N ASP A 91 -21.68 -13.86 4.79
CA ASP A 91 -22.29 -14.54 5.94
C ASP A 91 -23.44 -13.71 6.56
N THR A 92 -23.26 -12.38 6.65
CA THR A 92 -24.30 -11.46 7.16
C THR A 92 -25.50 -11.38 6.22
N ARG A 93 -25.26 -11.38 4.90
CA ARG A 93 -26.33 -11.33 3.88
C ARG A 93 -27.19 -12.59 3.93
N ASP A 94 -26.57 -13.76 4.05
CA ASP A 94 -27.28 -15.03 4.15
C ASP A 94 -28.05 -15.12 5.48
N GLY A 95 -27.48 -14.64 6.58
CA GLY A 95 -28.19 -14.55 7.87
C GLY A 95 -29.44 -13.66 7.82
N VAL A 96 -29.43 -12.57 7.04
CA VAL A 96 -30.58 -11.67 6.89
C VAL A 96 -31.65 -12.27 5.95
N LEU A 97 -31.23 -12.93 4.86
CA LEU A 97 -32.15 -13.56 3.91
C LEU A 97 -32.82 -14.82 4.50
N PHE A 98 -32.08 -15.67 5.21
CA PHE A 98 -32.58 -16.92 5.79
C PHE A 98 -33.13 -16.79 7.23
N GLY A 99 -32.80 -15.70 7.92
CA GLY A 99 -33.30 -15.42 9.28
C GLY A 99 -34.78 -15.02 9.34
N ASN A 100 -35.38 -14.63 8.22
CA ASN A 100 -36.80 -14.28 8.16
C ASN A 100 -37.73 -15.50 7.97
N ASP A 101 -37.22 -16.62 7.46
CA ASP A 101 -38.04 -17.81 7.19
C ASP A 101 -38.12 -18.78 8.38
N LYS A 102 -37.11 -18.77 9.27
CA LYS A 102 -37.08 -19.71 10.41
C LYS A 102 -37.89 -19.30 11.65
N LYS A 103 -38.55 -18.13 11.64
CA LYS A 103 -39.34 -17.65 12.80
C LYS A 103 -40.87 -17.68 12.59
N LYS A 104 -41.37 -18.35 11.54
CA LYS A 104 -42.82 -18.40 11.24
C LYS A 104 -43.56 -19.68 11.64
N ASN A 105 -42.91 -20.65 12.29
CA ASN A 105 -43.53 -21.95 12.62
C ASN A 105 -43.81 -22.24 14.10
N ARG A 106 -43.80 -21.23 14.99
CA ARG A 106 -44.26 -21.41 16.38
C ARG A 106 -45.04 -20.21 16.91
N SER A 107 -46.26 -20.03 16.43
CA SER A 107 -47.44 -19.75 17.28
C SER A 107 -48.65 -19.48 16.40
N SER A 108 -49.65 -20.32 16.59
CA SER A 108 -51.06 -20.15 16.23
C SER A 108 -51.63 -18.79 16.66
N SER A 109 -52.73 -18.44 15.98
CA SER A 109 -53.74 -17.40 16.27
C SER A 109 -53.46 -15.96 15.83
N ALA A 110 -54.24 -15.56 14.83
CA ALA A 110 -54.94 -14.29 14.63
C ALA A 110 -54.19 -12.96 14.90
N GLU A 111 -54.35 -12.06 13.91
CA GLU A 111 -54.16 -10.62 14.02
C GLU A 111 -52.74 -10.10 14.25
N SER A 112 -52.04 -9.89 13.13
CA SER A 112 -51.15 -8.74 12.99
C SER A 112 -50.73 -8.61 11.53
N MET A 113 -51.51 -7.85 10.74
CA MET A 113 -51.02 -7.20 9.52
C MET A 113 -50.05 -6.07 9.92
N VAL A 114 -48.95 -6.40 10.59
CA VAL A 114 -47.82 -5.48 10.73
C VAL A 114 -46.79 -5.95 9.73
N SER A 115 -46.84 -5.28 8.57
CA SER A 115 -45.73 -5.06 7.65
C SER A 115 -44.43 -5.60 8.22
N ALA A 116 -43.87 -6.65 7.60
CA ALA A 116 -42.52 -7.12 7.83
C ALA A 116 -41.55 -5.96 7.51
N GLY A 117 -41.42 -5.06 8.48
CA GLY A 117 -40.71 -3.80 8.39
C GLY A 117 -39.24 -4.13 8.36
N TYR A 118 -38.70 -4.25 7.15
CA TYR A 118 -37.28 -4.02 6.94
C TYR A 118 -36.97 -2.66 7.54
N SER A 119 -36.28 -2.65 8.68
CA SER A 119 -35.84 -1.40 9.29
C SER A 119 -34.98 -0.66 8.26
N PRO A 120 -35.38 0.54 7.80
CA PRO A 120 -34.62 1.30 6.79
C PRO A 120 -33.17 1.55 7.22
N ASN A 121 -32.90 1.52 8.53
CA ASN A 121 -31.56 1.63 9.09
C ASN A 121 -30.65 0.44 8.73
N LYS A 122 -31.17 -0.79 8.62
CA LYS A 122 -30.34 -1.97 8.29
C LYS A 122 -29.93 -1.97 6.81
N ILE A 123 -30.81 -1.56 5.91
CA ILE A 123 -30.51 -1.46 4.47
C ILE A 123 -29.44 -0.38 4.23
N CYS A 124 -29.59 0.78 4.86
CA CYS A 124 -28.62 1.88 4.78
C CYS A 124 -27.23 1.47 5.29
N GLN A 125 -27.14 0.68 6.38
CA GLN A 125 -25.88 0.17 6.90
C GLN A 125 -25.19 -0.82 5.94
N ILE A 126 -25.95 -1.70 5.30
CA ILE A 126 -25.42 -2.68 4.33
C ILE A 126 -24.85 -1.95 3.10
N ASP A 127 -25.57 -0.96 2.57
CA ASP A 127 -25.10 -0.17 1.42
C ASP A 127 -23.83 0.64 1.76
N GLN A 128 -23.75 1.19 2.97
CA GLN A 128 -22.55 1.88 3.44
C GLN A 128 -21.36 0.92 3.57
N MET A 129 -21.57 -0.26 4.15
CA MET A 129 -20.51 -1.29 4.25
C MET A 129 -20.07 -1.76 2.86
N ARG A 130 -21.00 -1.96 1.92
CA ARG A 130 -20.68 -2.35 0.54
C ARG A 130 -19.82 -1.30 -0.18
N SER A 131 -20.16 -0.02 -0.02
CA SER A 131 -19.40 1.11 -0.57
C SER A 131 -17.97 1.16 0.01
N ILE A 132 -17.82 0.98 1.32
CA ILE A 132 -16.51 0.91 1.99
C ILE A 132 -15.72 -0.30 1.49
N THR A 133 -16.32 -1.47 1.40
CA THR A 133 -15.65 -2.69 0.92
C THR A 133 -15.21 -2.58 -0.53
N LEU A 134 -16.04 -2.00 -1.42
CA LEU A 134 -15.63 -1.73 -2.80
C LEU A 134 -14.43 -0.78 -2.86
N THR A 135 -14.41 0.24 -1.99
CA THR A 135 -13.26 1.16 -1.87
C THR A 135 -12.00 0.41 -1.45
N LEU A 136 -12.10 -0.47 -0.45
CA LEU A 136 -10.98 -1.27 0.05
C LEU A 136 -10.46 -2.23 -1.02
N ILE A 137 -11.35 -2.92 -1.75
CA ILE A 137 -10.96 -3.83 -2.84
C ILE A 137 -10.26 -3.06 -3.96
N LEU A 138 -10.77 -1.90 -4.37
CA LEU A 138 -10.13 -1.10 -5.41
C LEU A 138 -8.74 -0.62 -4.97
N LEU A 139 -8.59 -0.21 -3.71
CA LEU A 139 -7.29 0.16 -3.16
C LEU A 139 -6.34 -1.05 -3.09
N ASP A 140 -6.86 -2.24 -2.74
CA ASP A 140 -6.09 -3.50 -2.68
C ASP A 140 -5.61 -3.98 -4.04
N VAL A 141 -6.37 -3.73 -5.11
CA VAL A 141 -5.92 -4.03 -6.48
C VAL A 141 -4.97 -2.96 -7.01
N LEU A 142 -5.22 -1.69 -6.70
CA LEU A 142 -4.42 -0.57 -7.19
C LEU A 142 -3.01 -0.54 -6.56
N PHE A 143 -2.89 -0.92 -5.29
CA PHE A 143 -1.63 -0.94 -4.57
C PHE A 143 -0.55 -1.83 -5.24
N PRO A 144 -0.77 -3.13 -5.49
CA PRO A 144 0.20 -3.97 -6.19
C PRO A 144 0.39 -3.51 -7.63
N LEU A 145 -0.65 -3.04 -8.32
CA LEU A 145 -0.53 -2.59 -9.71
C LEU A 145 0.41 -1.39 -9.88
N THR A 146 0.47 -0.52 -8.87
CA THR A 146 1.35 0.67 -8.87
C THR A 146 2.75 0.39 -8.31
N ILE A 147 2.89 -0.53 -7.35
CA ILE A 147 4.16 -0.85 -6.69
C ILE A 147 4.96 -1.94 -7.41
N PHE A 148 4.28 -2.92 -8.01
CA PHE A 148 4.94 -4.06 -8.65
C PHE A 148 5.90 -3.66 -9.77
N PRO A 149 5.58 -2.71 -10.67
CA PRO A 149 6.53 -2.27 -11.70
C PRO A 149 7.84 -1.73 -11.09
N THR A 150 7.74 -0.89 -10.06
CA THR A 150 8.91 -0.33 -9.36
C THR A 150 9.78 -1.41 -8.75
N LEU A 151 9.16 -2.33 -8.00
CA LEU A 151 9.89 -3.41 -7.34
C LEU A 151 10.54 -4.36 -8.34
N PHE A 152 9.80 -4.73 -9.39
CA PHE A 152 10.31 -5.59 -10.45
C PHE A 152 11.54 -4.98 -11.11
N PHE A 153 11.47 -3.71 -11.54
CA PHE A 153 12.61 -3.05 -12.18
C PHE A 153 13.78 -2.84 -11.20
N GLN A 154 13.50 -2.51 -9.95
CA GLN A 154 14.55 -2.34 -8.93
C GLN A 154 15.31 -3.65 -8.68
N ILE A 155 14.61 -4.79 -8.56
CA ILE A 155 15.25 -6.10 -8.40
C ILE A 155 15.99 -6.48 -9.70
N TYR A 156 15.33 -6.34 -10.85
CA TYR A 156 15.91 -6.68 -12.15
C TYR A 156 17.25 -5.96 -12.39
N ILE A 157 17.32 -4.65 -12.13
CA ILE A 157 18.55 -3.85 -12.31
C ILE A 157 19.67 -4.31 -11.37
N ASN A 158 19.37 -4.66 -10.12
CA ASN A 158 20.38 -5.04 -9.13
C ASN A 158 20.93 -6.46 -9.33
N TYR A 159 20.19 -7.33 -10.02
CA TYR A 159 20.57 -8.73 -10.24
C TYR A 159 21.06 -9.04 -11.65
N ARG A 160 20.84 -8.15 -12.64
CA ARG A 160 21.34 -8.35 -13.99
C ARG A 160 22.86 -8.15 -14.07
N PRO A 161 23.58 -8.92 -14.94
CA PRO A 161 24.98 -8.64 -15.28
C PRO A 161 25.18 -7.22 -15.83
N PRO A 162 26.41 -6.67 -15.76
CA PRO A 162 26.70 -5.31 -16.17
C PRO A 162 26.23 -5.05 -17.61
N LEU A 163 25.44 -3.99 -17.76
CA LEU A 163 24.80 -3.62 -19.01
C LEU A 163 25.69 -2.73 -19.86
N THR A 164 25.54 -2.83 -21.18
CA THR A 164 26.07 -1.83 -22.12
C THR A 164 25.49 -0.46 -21.79
N CYS A 165 26.20 0.63 -22.09
CA CYS A 165 25.73 2.00 -21.80
C CYS A 165 24.33 2.28 -22.34
N LYS A 166 23.97 1.71 -23.50
CA LYS A 166 22.62 1.81 -24.09
C LYS A 166 21.55 1.14 -23.21
N ALA A 167 21.85 -0.03 -22.65
CA ALA A 167 20.90 -0.75 -21.81
C ALA A 167 20.73 -0.11 -20.42
N ILE A 168 21.74 0.62 -19.91
CA ILE A 168 21.62 1.43 -18.69
C ILE A 168 20.58 2.55 -18.86
N GLY A 169 20.58 3.21 -20.03
CA GLY A 169 19.59 4.26 -20.35
C GLY A 169 18.16 3.74 -20.31
N HIS A 170 17.89 2.61 -20.98
CA HIS A 170 16.56 1.98 -20.96
C HIS A 170 16.13 1.56 -19.56
N THR A 171 17.03 1.00 -18.74
CA THR A 171 16.68 0.62 -17.37
C THR A 171 16.36 1.81 -16.47
N ASN A 172 17.04 2.94 -16.63
CA ASN A 172 16.74 4.14 -15.86
C ASN A 172 15.36 4.70 -16.23
N ILE A 173 15.00 4.70 -17.51
CA ILE A 173 13.66 5.11 -17.96
C ILE A 173 12.58 4.21 -17.35
N LEU A 174 12.79 2.88 -17.34
CA LEU A 174 11.84 1.94 -16.73
C LEU A 174 11.70 2.14 -15.21
N LEU A 175 12.80 2.46 -14.53
CA LEU A 175 12.78 2.78 -13.10
C LEU A 175 12.02 4.09 -12.84
N SER A 176 12.26 5.13 -13.64
CA SER A 176 11.51 6.39 -13.58
C SER A 176 10.02 6.20 -13.84
N PHE A 177 9.67 5.32 -14.78
CA PHE A 177 8.29 4.95 -15.04
C PHE A 177 7.64 4.26 -13.83
N GLY A 178 8.31 3.29 -13.21
CA GLY A 178 7.84 2.67 -11.97
C GLY A 178 7.63 3.70 -10.84
N ALA A 179 8.60 4.60 -10.65
CA ALA A 179 8.48 5.68 -9.69
C ALA A 179 7.26 6.58 -9.97
N ALA A 180 7.01 6.93 -11.24
CA ALA A 180 5.81 7.67 -11.65
C ALA A 180 4.51 6.93 -11.33
N CYS A 181 4.44 5.61 -11.59
CA CYS A 181 3.30 4.77 -11.18
C CYS A 181 3.02 4.84 -9.68
N THR A 182 4.07 4.91 -8.86
CA THR A 182 3.94 5.05 -7.41
C THR A 182 3.36 6.41 -7.01
N PHE A 183 3.68 7.48 -7.74
CA PHE A 183 3.05 8.80 -7.54
C PHE A 183 1.58 8.82 -7.97
N PHE A 184 1.24 8.18 -9.09
CA PHE A 184 -0.15 8.08 -9.54
C PHE A 184 -1.06 7.38 -8.53
N LYS A 185 -0.52 6.48 -7.70
CA LYS A 185 -1.24 5.87 -6.57
C LYS A 185 -1.95 6.91 -5.70
N ASN A 186 -1.27 8.02 -5.39
CA ASN A 186 -1.83 9.07 -4.54
C ASN A 186 -3.01 9.79 -5.23
N THR A 187 -2.93 9.96 -6.55
CA THR A 187 -3.98 10.56 -7.37
C THR A 187 -5.19 9.62 -7.54
N PHE A 188 -4.95 8.34 -7.82
CA PHE A 188 -6.02 7.36 -7.96
C PHE A 188 -6.80 7.15 -6.67
N GLY A 189 -6.16 7.25 -5.50
CA GLY A 189 -6.86 7.22 -4.20
C GLY A 189 -7.98 8.26 -4.14
N PHE A 190 -7.71 9.50 -4.55
CA PHE A 190 -8.71 10.56 -4.63
C PHE A 190 -9.88 10.19 -5.57
N PHE A 191 -9.59 9.70 -6.77
CA PHE A 191 -10.63 9.30 -7.73
C PHE A 191 -11.47 8.12 -7.23
N ILE A 192 -10.86 7.14 -6.57
CA ILE A 192 -11.58 6.03 -5.95
C ILE A 192 -12.56 6.58 -4.91
N TYR A 193 -12.12 7.44 -3.99
CA TYR A 193 -13.01 8.04 -2.99
C TYR A 193 -14.15 8.84 -3.62
N LEU A 194 -13.89 9.51 -4.75
CA LEU A 194 -14.90 10.28 -5.48
C LEU A 194 -15.96 9.37 -6.12
N LEU A 195 -15.57 8.20 -6.65
CA LEU A 195 -16.48 7.24 -7.28
C LEU A 195 -17.26 6.40 -6.26
N THR A 196 -16.57 5.89 -5.24
CA THR A 196 -17.14 4.91 -4.29
C THR A 196 -17.73 5.54 -3.04
N GLY A 197 -17.22 6.70 -2.59
CA GLY A 197 -17.58 7.32 -1.32
C GLY A 197 -18.98 7.95 -1.36
N SER A 198 -19.97 7.28 -0.78
CA SER A 198 -21.36 7.79 -0.72
C SER A 198 -21.46 9.14 0.00
N LYS A 199 -20.71 9.31 1.10
CA LYS A 199 -20.63 10.58 1.85
C LYS A 199 -19.94 11.66 1.03
N PHE A 200 -18.81 11.35 0.40
CA PHE A 200 -18.04 12.32 -0.37
C PHE A 200 -18.81 12.82 -1.59
N ARG A 201 -19.54 11.93 -2.28
CA ARG A 201 -20.47 12.30 -3.35
C ARG A 201 -21.62 13.17 -2.87
N LYS A 202 -22.17 12.90 -1.68
CA LYS A 202 -23.26 13.70 -1.11
C LYS A 202 -22.78 15.12 -0.80
N THR A 203 -21.65 15.24 -0.09
CA THR A 203 -21.02 16.53 0.23
C THR A 203 -20.60 17.29 -1.03
N GLY A 204 -20.06 16.59 -2.05
CA GLY A 204 -19.72 17.20 -3.32
C GLY A 204 -20.92 17.81 -4.03
N LYS A 205 -22.04 17.08 -4.09
CA LYS A 205 -23.30 17.60 -4.66
C LYS A 205 -23.86 18.78 -3.89
N GLU A 206 -23.82 18.74 -2.56
CA GLU A 206 -24.26 19.86 -1.70
C GLU A 206 -23.39 21.11 -1.91
N LEU A 207 -22.08 20.94 -2.05
CA LEU A 207 -21.16 22.05 -2.34
C LEU A 207 -21.42 22.66 -3.72
N THR A 208 -21.59 21.83 -4.76
CA THR A 208 -21.90 22.31 -6.11
C THR A 208 -23.26 23.02 -6.15
N ALA A 209 -24.27 22.50 -5.47
CA ALA A 209 -25.59 23.13 -5.37
C ALA A 209 -25.53 24.51 -4.68
N ASN A 210 -24.71 24.64 -3.62
CA ASN A 210 -24.50 25.92 -2.94
C ASN A 210 -23.70 26.95 -3.74
N ILE A 211 -22.82 26.51 -4.64
CA ILE A 211 -22.08 27.41 -5.53
C ILE A 211 -22.99 27.88 -6.67
N CYS A 212 -23.75 26.98 -7.29
CA CYS A 212 -24.69 27.32 -8.36
C CYS A 212 -25.88 28.17 -7.89
N SER A 213 -26.23 28.16 -6.60
CA SER A 213 -27.29 29.04 -6.06
C SER A 213 -26.83 30.45 -5.73
N ARG A 214 -25.52 30.70 -5.74
CA ARG A 214 -24.89 32.01 -5.48
C ARG A 214 -24.39 32.71 -6.75
N THR A 215 -24.51 32.06 -7.91
CA THR A 215 -24.21 32.63 -9.23
C THR A 215 -25.51 32.88 -9.97
#